data_AF-A0A534VJ56-F1
#
_entry.id   AF-A0A534VJ56-F1
#
_cell.length_a   1.000
_cell.length_b   1.000
_cell.length_c   1.000
_cell.angle_alpha   90.00
_cell.angle_beta   90.00
_cell.angle_gamma   90.00
#
_symmetry.space_group_name_H-M   'P 1'
#
loop_
_entity.id
_entity.type
_entity.pdbx_description
1 polymer ?
#
loop_
_entity_poly.entity_id
_entity_poly.type
_entity_poly.pdbx_seq_one_letter_code
_entity_poly.pdbx_strand_id
1 'polypeptide(L)'
;MKPARLAARALALLGPVTGPVAVVAPRAGRLAAALAAATALANESASPAAGIVSFLGAPAHPADRQAALRLLARRLPAGAPLVLVDHNQPRVLWRRGLGILVLAAARCAPSRARYPAARELAALGFAVERLRLACGERVQLVLARRPETLSRVGNG
;
A
#
# COMPACT_ATOMS: atom_id res chain seq x y z
N MET A 1 16.75 2.91 -3.94
CA MET A 1 16.10 2.15 -5.05
C MET A 1 15.34 3.15 -5.91
N LYS A 2 15.39 3.01 -7.24
CA LYS A 2 14.65 3.88 -8.15
C LYS A 2 13.13 3.69 -7.99
N PRO A 3 12.32 4.76 -7.84
CA PRO A 3 10.86 4.68 -7.69
C PRO A 3 10.17 3.81 -8.76
N ALA A 4 10.62 3.89 -10.01
CA ALA A 4 10.13 3.07 -11.13
C ALA A 4 10.20 1.57 -10.85
N ARG A 5 11.27 1.07 -10.21
CA ARG A 5 11.40 -0.36 -9.88
C ARG A 5 10.42 -0.79 -8.79
N LEU A 6 10.05 0.11 -7.88
CA LEU A 6 9.01 -0.18 -6.88
C LEU A 6 7.63 -0.18 -7.51
N ALA A 7 7.34 0.81 -8.35
CA ALA A 7 6.10 0.90 -9.10
C ALA A 7 5.87 -0.38 -9.92
N ALA A 8 6.86 -0.82 -10.68
CA ALA A 8 6.80 -2.07 -11.44
C ALA A 8 6.53 -3.30 -10.55
N ARG A 9 7.14 -3.36 -9.36
CA ARG A 9 6.88 -4.46 -8.39
C ARG A 9 5.48 -4.40 -7.80
N ALA A 10 4.97 -3.21 -7.51
CA ALA A 10 3.60 -3.04 -7.01
C ALA A 10 2.59 -3.46 -8.09
N LEU A 11 2.77 -3.03 -9.34
CA LEU A 11 1.93 -3.41 -10.47
C LEU A 11 2.02 -4.92 -10.77
N ALA A 12 3.23 -5.50 -10.77
CA ALA A 12 3.39 -6.94 -10.96
C ALA A 12 2.75 -7.76 -9.84
N LEU A 13 2.72 -7.24 -8.61
CA LEU A 13 2.03 -7.89 -7.49
C LEU A 13 0.50 -7.73 -7.60
N LEU A 14 0.04 -6.57 -8.05
CA LEU A 14 -1.38 -6.30 -8.29
C LEU A 14 -1.96 -7.24 -9.35
N GLY A 15 -1.12 -7.65 -10.32
CA GLY A 15 -1.52 -8.51 -11.42
C GLY A 15 -2.18 -7.73 -12.57
N PRO A 16 -2.67 -8.44 -13.59
CA PRO A 16 -3.39 -7.80 -14.69
C PRO A 16 -4.69 -7.17 -14.17
N VAL A 17 -4.86 -5.88 -14.42
CA VAL A 17 -6.07 -5.11 -14.08
C VAL A 17 -6.54 -4.39 -15.32
N THR A 18 -7.78 -4.62 -15.72
CA THR A 18 -8.43 -3.89 -16.81
C THR A 18 -9.15 -2.68 -16.23
N GLY A 19 -8.49 -1.53 -16.26
CA GLY A 19 -9.08 -0.26 -15.82
C GLY A 19 -8.13 0.61 -14.99
N PRO A 20 -8.59 1.80 -14.60
CA PRO A 20 -7.75 2.77 -13.92
C PRO A 20 -7.45 2.36 -12.47
N VAL A 21 -6.26 2.73 -11.98
CA VAL A 21 -5.78 2.40 -10.62
C VAL A 21 -5.82 3.65 -9.74
N ALA A 22 -6.45 3.55 -8.56
CA ALA A 22 -6.37 4.61 -7.56
C ALA A 22 -5.04 4.53 -6.80
N VAL A 23 -4.34 5.65 -6.66
CA VAL A 23 -3.05 5.73 -5.97
C VAL A 23 -3.12 6.71 -4.81
N VAL A 24 -2.78 6.24 -3.59
CA VAL A 24 -2.72 7.06 -2.38
C VAL A 24 -1.30 7.01 -1.81
N ALA A 25 -0.57 8.13 -1.82
CA ALA A 25 0.85 8.14 -1.47
C ALA A 25 1.29 9.44 -0.73
N PRO A 26 0.84 9.68 0.51
CA PRO A 26 0.95 10.98 1.19
C PRO A 26 2.37 11.54 1.32
N ARG A 27 3.38 10.67 1.43
CA ARG A 27 4.80 11.04 1.57
C ARG A 27 5.70 10.38 0.53
N ALA A 28 5.12 9.77 -0.50
CA ALA A 28 5.84 9.00 -1.50
C ALA A 28 5.60 9.54 -2.93
N GLY A 29 5.70 10.86 -3.11
CA GLY A 29 5.41 11.54 -4.39
C GLY A 29 6.20 10.99 -5.59
N ARG A 30 7.47 10.61 -5.38
CA ARG A 30 8.27 9.97 -6.46
C ARG A 30 7.74 8.59 -6.87
N LEU A 31 7.16 7.84 -5.94
CA LEU A 31 6.51 6.56 -6.24
C LEU A 31 5.18 6.82 -6.98
N ALA A 32 4.39 7.79 -6.52
CA ALA A 32 3.15 8.17 -7.20
C ALA A 32 3.40 8.60 -8.65
N ALA A 33 4.41 9.44 -8.90
CA ALA A 33 4.80 9.84 -10.25
C ALA A 33 5.24 8.65 -11.12
N ALA A 34 5.99 7.71 -10.54
CA ALA A 34 6.40 6.50 -11.25
C ALA A 34 5.23 5.55 -11.55
N LEU A 35 4.21 5.50 -10.69
CA LEU A 35 2.98 4.76 -10.95
C LEU A 35 2.16 5.45 -12.05
N ALA A 36 2.02 6.77 -11.99
CA ALA A 36 1.34 7.57 -13.00
C ALA A 36 1.95 7.38 -14.41
N ALA A 37 3.27 7.25 -14.49
CA ALA A 37 3.96 7.01 -15.75
C ALA A 37 3.81 5.56 -16.27
N ALA A 38 3.38 4.61 -15.44
CA ALA A 38 3.36 3.18 -15.75
C ALA A 38 1.96 2.57 -15.84
N THR A 39 0.91 3.28 -15.42
CA THR A 39 -0.47 2.81 -15.46
C THR A 39 -1.46 3.96 -15.60
N ALA A 40 -2.66 3.66 -16.11
CA ALA A 40 -3.77 4.61 -16.11
C ALA A 40 -4.24 4.84 -14.67
N LEU A 41 -4.27 6.11 -14.24
CA LEU A 41 -4.75 6.47 -12.91
C LEU A 41 -6.24 6.79 -12.92
N ALA A 42 -6.94 6.39 -11.85
CA ALA A 42 -8.31 6.81 -11.64
C ALA A 42 -8.34 8.29 -11.26
N ASN A 43 -9.16 9.07 -11.95
CA ASN A 43 -9.52 10.41 -11.50
C ASN A 43 -10.48 10.30 -10.28
N GLU A 44 -10.70 11.41 -9.58
CA GLU A 44 -11.55 11.42 -8.37
C GLU A 44 -13.00 10.98 -8.65
N SER A 45 -13.48 11.19 -9.88
CA SER A 45 -14.86 10.92 -10.28
C SER A 45 -15.11 9.50 -10.84
N ALA A 46 -14.05 8.73 -11.13
CA ALA A 46 -14.16 7.38 -11.69
C ALA A 46 -13.94 6.30 -10.62
N SER A 47 -14.69 5.21 -10.73
CA SER A 47 -14.49 4.01 -9.93
C SER A 47 -13.20 3.29 -10.34
N PRO A 48 -12.16 3.25 -9.50
CA PRO A 48 -10.93 2.54 -9.80
C PRO A 48 -11.16 1.02 -9.88
N ALA A 49 -10.52 0.35 -10.83
CA ALA A 49 -10.52 -1.12 -10.92
C ALA A 49 -9.64 -1.77 -9.85
N ALA A 50 -8.65 -1.03 -9.33
CA ALA A 50 -7.71 -1.50 -8.31
C ALA A 50 -7.10 -0.34 -7.53
N GLY A 51 -6.44 -0.65 -6.40
CA GLY A 51 -5.80 0.35 -5.54
C GLY A 51 -4.32 0.09 -5.30
N ILE A 52 -3.54 1.16 -5.16
CA ILE A 52 -2.19 1.12 -4.60
C ILE A 52 -2.08 2.20 -3.53
N VAL A 53 -1.74 1.81 -2.30
CA VAL A 53 -1.55 2.72 -1.18
C VAL A 53 -0.12 2.60 -0.66
N SER A 54 0.57 3.73 -0.49
CA SER A 54 1.93 3.77 0.00
C SER A 54 2.05 4.69 1.22
N PHE A 55 2.47 4.10 2.33
CA PHE A 55 2.80 4.84 3.55
C PHE A 55 4.31 4.95 3.79
N LEU A 56 5.11 4.75 2.73
CA LEU A 56 6.54 5.02 2.77
C LEU A 56 6.79 6.49 3.09
N GLY A 57 7.67 6.71 4.07
CA GLY A 57 8.01 8.03 4.60
C GLY A 57 6.91 8.71 5.41
N ALA A 58 5.76 8.05 5.60
CA ALA A 58 4.70 8.53 6.47
C ALA A 58 4.87 7.98 7.90
N PRO A 59 4.59 8.80 8.93
CA PRO A 59 4.52 8.34 10.31
C PRO A 59 3.46 7.24 10.49
N ALA A 60 3.52 6.55 11.63
CA ALA A 60 2.71 5.36 11.89
C ALA A 60 1.25 5.65 12.28
N HIS A 61 0.82 6.92 12.38
CA HIS A 61 -0.49 7.34 12.92
C HIS A 61 -1.65 6.44 12.45
N PRO A 62 -2.10 5.49 13.30
CA PRO A 62 -3.02 4.45 12.85
C PRO A 62 -4.36 5.00 12.37
N ALA A 63 -4.87 6.04 13.02
CA ALA A 63 -6.14 6.67 12.65
C ALA A 63 -6.12 7.21 11.20
N ASP A 64 -5.10 7.99 10.84
CA ASP A 64 -4.98 8.59 9.50
C ASP A 64 -4.81 7.53 8.42
N ARG A 65 -3.99 6.52 8.70
CA ARG A 65 -3.77 5.40 7.78
C ARG A 65 -5.06 4.63 7.53
N GLN A 66 -5.76 4.26 8.59
CA GLN A 66 -7.02 3.55 8.49
C GLN A 66 -8.09 4.41 7.81
N ALA A 67 -8.13 5.72 8.05
CA ALA A 67 -9.01 6.63 7.35
C ALA A 67 -8.74 6.64 5.84
N ALA A 68 -7.47 6.73 5.43
CA ALA A 68 -7.06 6.65 4.02
C ALA A 68 -7.42 5.28 3.40
N LEU A 69 -7.19 4.19 4.10
CA LEU A 69 -7.54 2.84 3.65
C LEU A 69 -9.06 2.66 3.50
N ARG A 70 -9.85 3.16 4.45
CA ARG A 70 -11.33 3.13 4.37
C ARG A 70 -11.85 4.00 3.22
N LEU A 71 -11.29 5.19 3.03
CA LEU A 71 -11.65 6.06 1.90
C LEU A 71 -11.40 5.37 0.56
N LEU A 72 -10.23 4.73 0.41
CA LEU A 72 -9.90 3.96 -0.78
C LEU A 72 -10.81 2.74 -0.94
N ALA A 73 -11.12 2.02 0.14
CA ALA A 73 -12.01 0.87 0.13
C ALA A 73 -13.42 1.22 -0.37
N ARG A 74 -13.94 2.41 -0.06
CA ARG A 74 -15.26 2.89 -0.51
C ARG A 74 -15.32 3.11 -2.01
N ARG A 75 -14.19 3.42 -2.65
CA ARG A 75 -14.10 3.69 -4.09
C ARG A 75 -13.89 2.42 -4.92
N LEU A 76 -13.24 1.42 -4.36
CA LEU A 76 -12.94 0.16 -5.04
C LEU A 76 -14.19 -0.71 -5.18
N PRO A 77 -14.42 -1.43 -6.28
CA PRO A 77 -15.46 -2.48 -6.38
C PRO A 77 -15.21 -3.64 -5.40
N ALA A 78 -16.27 -4.38 -5.06
CA ALA A 78 -16.16 -5.61 -4.26
C ALA A 78 -15.18 -6.59 -4.92
N GLY A 79 -14.30 -7.22 -4.13
CA GLY A 79 -13.28 -8.14 -4.64
C GLY A 79 -12.11 -7.48 -5.39
N ALA A 80 -12.13 -6.15 -5.59
CA ALA A 80 -11.07 -5.45 -6.30
C ALA A 80 -9.72 -5.55 -5.54
N PRO A 81 -8.60 -5.72 -6.26
CA PRO A 81 -7.29 -5.88 -5.64
C PRO A 81 -6.72 -4.53 -5.15
N LEU A 82 -5.99 -4.60 -4.05
CA LEU A 82 -5.27 -3.50 -3.41
C LEU A 82 -3.85 -3.96 -3.10
N VAL A 83 -2.85 -3.14 -3.44
CA VAL A 83 -1.47 -3.31 -2.94
C VAL A 83 -1.13 -2.21 -1.95
N LEU A 84 -0.83 -2.60 -0.72
CA LEU A 84 -0.26 -1.73 0.30
C LEU A 84 1.27 -1.83 0.29
N VAL A 85 1.94 -0.69 0.18
CA VAL A 85 3.40 -0.55 0.21
C VAL A 85 3.81 0.13 1.51
N ASP A 86 4.65 -0.56 2.29
CA ASP A 86 5.09 -0.06 3.59
C ASP A 86 6.55 -0.40 3.89
N HIS A 87 7.13 0.28 4.87
CA HIS A 87 8.39 -0.07 5.49
C HIS A 87 8.28 -1.44 6.17
N ASN A 88 9.39 -2.18 6.14
CA ASN A 88 9.54 -3.45 6.83
C ASN A 88 10.91 -3.50 7.49
N GLN A 89 11.02 -4.24 8.59
CA GLN A 89 12.27 -4.48 9.27
C GLN A 89 12.99 -5.67 8.61
N PRO A 90 14.19 -5.47 8.04
CA PRO A 90 14.95 -6.59 7.51
C PRO A 90 15.32 -7.61 8.59
N ARG A 91 15.42 -8.89 8.22
CA ARG A 91 15.87 -9.94 9.14
C ARG A 91 17.36 -9.82 9.44
N VAL A 92 18.15 -9.47 8.44
CA VAL A 92 19.61 -9.34 8.51
C VAL A 92 20.04 -8.04 9.20
N LEU A 93 20.91 -8.13 10.21
CA LEU A 93 21.30 -7.02 11.10
C LEU A 93 21.86 -5.79 10.38
N TRP A 94 22.83 -5.96 9.47
CA TRP A 94 23.41 -4.81 8.76
C TRP A 94 22.37 -4.09 7.88
N ARG A 95 21.38 -4.82 7.33
CA ARG A 95 20.27 -4.23 6.56
C ARG A 95 19.30 -3.48 7.47
N ARG A 96 19.16 -3.89 8.73
CA ARG A 96 18.38 -3.12 9.75
C ARG A 96 19.01 -1.76 9.99
N GLY A 97 20.34 -1.70 10.13
CA GLY A 97 21.07 -0.42 10.26
C GLY A 97 20.76 0.53 9.11
N LEU A 98 20.83 0.04 7.87
CA LEU A 98 20.44 0.83 6.70
C LEU A 98 18.96 1.24 6.71
N GLY A 99 18.07 0.37 7.20
CA GLY A 99 16.64 0.69 7.36
C GLY A 99 16.41 1.83 8.34
N ILE A 100 17.15 1.87 9.46
CA ILE A 100 17.07 2.95 10.45
C ILE A 100 17.50 4.27 9.83
N LEU A 101 18.60 4.30 9.07
CA LEU A 101 19.07 5.52 8.38
C LEU A 101 18.02 6.04 7.39
N VAL A 102 17.38 5.15 6.63
CA VAL A 102 16.30 5.52 5.70
C VAL A 102 15.09 6.10 6.44
N LEU A 103 14.72 5.53 7.58
CA LEU A 103 13.62 6.05 8.40
C LEU A 103 13.96 7.40 9.04
N ALA A 104 15.19 7.57 9.53
CA ALA A 104 15.68 8.83 10.09
C ALA A 104 15.66 9.96 9.04
N ALA A 105 16.11 9.69 7.81
CA ALA A 105 16.03 10.65 6.70
C ALA A 105 14.57 11.03 6.37
N ALA A 106 13.62 10.12 6.59
CA ALA A 106 12.18 10.36 6.45
C ALA A 106 11.52 10.89 7.73
N ARG A 107 12.29 11.26 8.76
CA ARG A 107 11.80 11.72 10.08
C ARG A 107 10.81 10.76 10.72
N CYS A 108 11.00 9.46 10.51
CA CYS A 108 10.17 8.39 11.07
C CYS A 108 10.92 7.67 12.20
N ALA A 109 10.19 7.31 13.27
CA ALA A 109 10.74 6.48 14.33
C ALA A 109 11.09 5.06 13.80
N PRO A 110 12.13 4.39 14.34
CA PRO A 110 12.52 3.04 13.93
C PRO A 110 11.40 1.99 14.06
N SER A 111 10.48 2.18 15.01
CA SER A 111 9.28 1.35 15.20
C SER A 111 8.44 1.23 13.94
N ARG A 112 8.53 2.19 13.01
CA ARG A 112 7.83 2.18 11.73
C ARG A 112 8.17 0.97 10.86
N ALA A 113 9.38 0.45 10.95
CA ALA A 113 9.80 -0.77 10.25
C ALA A 113 9.05 -2.02 10.76
N ARG A 114 8.51 -1.99 11.99
CA ARG A 114 7.81 -3.11 12.62
C ARG A 114 6.30 -3.01 12.50
N TYR A 115 5.81 -2.02 11.76
CA TYR A 115 4.37 -1.76 11.69
C TYR A 115 3.63 -2.96 11.03
N PRO A 116 2.57 -3.48 11.67
CA PRO A 116 1.93 -4.72 11.24
C PRO A 116 0.92 -4.47 10.11
N ALA A 117 1.39 -4.03 8.94
CA ALA A 117 0.54 -3.57 7.83
C ALA A 117 -0.47 -4.62 7.34
N ALA A 118 -0.09 -5.90 7.24
CA ALA A 118 -1.02 -6.96 6.88
C ALA A 118 -2.13 -7.16 7.93
N ARG A 119 -1.81 -7.03 9.23
CA ARG A 119 -2.80 -7.11 10.30
C ARG A 119 -3.74 -5.90 10.29
N GLU A 120 -3.23 -4.72 9.96
CA GLU A 120 -4.05 -3.51 9.77
C GLU A 120 -5.08 -3.72 8.65
N LEU A 121 -4.66 -4.26 7.50
CA LEU A 121 -5.58 -4.59 6.40
C LEU A 121 -6.65 -5.61 6.81
N ALA A 122 -6.24 -6.70 7.47
CA ALA A 122 -7.16 -7.72 7.95
C ALA A 122 -8.17 -7.16 8.97
N ALA A 123 -7.72 -6.29 9.89
CA ALA A 123 -8.58 -5.62 10.87
C ALA A 123 -9.59 -4.65 10.23
N LEU A 124 -9.30 -4.15 9.02
CA LEU A 124 -10.21 -3.35 8.21
C LEU A 124 -11.12 -4.20 7.29
N GLY A 125 -11.05 -5.53 7.40
CA GLY A 125 -11.87 -6.46 6.62
C GLY A 125 -11.33 -6.79 5.23
N PHE A 126 -10.12 -6.36 4.87
CA PHE A 126 -9.51 -6.80 3.62
C PHE A 126 -9.06 -8.26 3.70
N ALA A 127 -9.29 -9.02 2.63
CA ALA A 127 -8.77 -10.37 2.50
C ALA A 127 -7.30 -10.31 2.06
N VAL A 128 -6.35 -10.52 2.98
CA VAL A 128 -4.92 -10.51 2.66
C VAL A 128 -4.53 -11.78 1.93
N GLU A 129 -3.98 -11.66 0.73
CA GLU A 129 -3.66 -12.80 -0.14
C GLU A 129 -2.18 -13.12 -0.17
N ARG A 130 -1.33 -12.09 -0.22
CA ARG A 130 0.10 -12.28 -0.48
C ARG A 130 0.93 -11.17 0.11
N LEU A 131 2.08 -11.52 0.66
CA LEU A 131 3.12 -10.59 1.09
C LEU A 131 4.39 -10.81 0.28
N ARG A 132 4.98 -9.71 -0.23
CA ARG A 132 6.28 -9.71 -0.88
C ARG A 132 7.22 -8.70 -0.22
N LEU A 133 8.50 -9.03 -0.18
CA LEU A 133 9.54 -8.14 0.34
C LEU A 133 10.36 -7.54 -0.80
N ALA A 134 10.73 -6.28 -0.66
CA ALA A 134 11.52 -5.52 -1.62
C ALA A 134 12.65 -4.75 -0.93
N CYS A 135 13.55 -4.20 -1.74
CA CYS A 135 14.63 -3.32 -1.27
C CYS A 135 15.59 -3.95 -0.25
N GLY A 136 15.87 -5.25 -0.33
CA GLY A 136 16.62 -5.95 0.72
C GLY A 136 15.80 -6.07 2.01
N GLU A 137 14.51 -6.37 1.86
CA GLU A 137 13.51 -6.51 2.93
C GLU A 137 13.10 -5.22 3.66
N ARG A 138 13.57 -4.05 3.24
CA ARG A 138 13.18 -2.78 3.88
C ARG A 138 11.78 -2.32 3.53
N VAL A 139 11.16 -2.92 2.51
CA VAL A 139 9.81 -2.59 2.05
C VAL A 139 9.01 -3.88 1.98
N GLN A 140 7.80 -3.87 2.52
CA GLN A 140 6.78 -4.89 2.33
C GLN A 140 5.74 -4.40 1.32
N LEU A 141 5.28 -5.30 0.47
CA LEU A 141 4.15 -5.11 -0.41
C LEU A 141 3.11 -6.17 -0.03
N VAL A 142 1.93 -5.74 0.39
CA VAL A 142 0.83 -6.60 0.82
C VAL A 142 -0.28 -6.50 -0.20
N LEU A 143 -0.55 -7.60 -0.90
CA LEU A 143 -1.72 -7.76 -1.76
C LEU A 143 -2.91 -8.18 -0.89
N ALA A 144 -4.02 -7.48 -1.06
CA ALA A 144 -5.28 -7.82 -0.44
C ALA A 144 -6.46 -7.52 -1.39
N ARG A 145 -7.64 -8.06 -1.10
CA ARG A 145 -8.88 -7.75 -1.82
C ARG A 145 -9.85 -6.98 -0.95
N ARG A 146 -10.58 -6.06 -1.56
CA ARG A 146 -11.74 -5.42 -0.92
C ARG A 146 -12.75 -6.52 -0.54
N PRO A 147 -13.29 -6.53 0.69
CA PRO A 147 -14.31 -7.50 1.08
C PRO A 147 -15.58 -7.35 0.22
N GLU A 148 -16.19 -8.49 -0.12
CA GLU A 148 -17.49 -8.54 -0.81
C GLU A 148 -18.66 -8.17 0.12
N THR A 149 -18.47 -8.37 1.43
CA THR A 149 -19.52 -8.32 2.45
C THR A 149 -20.01 -6.92 2.84
N LEU A 150 -19.44 -5.84 2.29
CA LEU A 150 -19.95 -4.48 2.51
C LEU A 150 -21.22 -4.15 1.69
N SER A 151 -21.70 -5.09 0.86
CA SER A 151 -22.87 -4.90 0.00
C SER A 151 -24.17 -5.58 0.50
N ARG A 152 -24.17 -6.22 1.67
CA ARG A 152 -25.34 -6.97 2.21
C ARG A 152 -26.02 -6.39 3.45
N VAL A 153 -25.66 -5.19 3.90
CA VAL A 153 -26.40 -4.51 4.98
C VAL A 153 -27.27 -3.42 4.36
N GLY A 154 -28.40 -3.85 3.82
CA GLY A 154 -29.37 -3.02 3.14
C GLY A 154 -30.50 -3.89 2.63
N ASN A 155 -31.18 -4.55 3.57
CA ASN A 155 -32.55 -5.07 3.47
C ASN A 155 -32.84 -5.83 4.77
N GLY A 156 -33.46 -5.12 5.71
CA GLY A 156 -33.98 -5.60 6.98
C GLY A 156 -34.79 -4.48 7.60
#